data_AF-A0A183FGV7-F1
#
_entry.id   AF-A0A183FGV7-F1
#
_cell.length_a   1.000
_cell.length_b   1.000
_cell.length_c   1.000
_cell.angle_alpha   90.00
_cell.angle_beta   90.00
_cell.angle_gamma   90.00
#
_symmetry.space_group_name_H-M   'P 1'
#
loop_
_entity.id
_entity.type
_entity.pdbx_description
1 polymer ?
#
loop_
_entity_poly.entity_id
_entity_poly.type
_entity_poly.pdbx_seq_one_letter_code
_entity_poly.pdbx_strand_id
1 'polypeptide(L)'
;MGLFQLMFHQLVAVIFVSLLPCQAMRLKRDFMYVPEVNSTDAGCFQRCNVRFQHDFEYSFNMSAASFYDFPFHPLVLGYNTFLLYCKLAEQRTQCYVDQCKDNSADTVFSPSNFICSFKRSHFTEIRECLADAEPITFLKCDNHCHDEIVRRNSGHNRIRLQVFSSVDITRYESELGMLCSFQACYLQCMVPVVEEVCAPAMSHRAVDLVRSFIQWHANDISDWHAIAGHMEEFPESCQRLSDAAQTDPVLQLIGRQ
;
A
#
# COMPACT_ATOMS: atom_id res chain seq x y z
N MET A 1 10.23 -32.35 -46.65
CA MET A 1 11.00 -32.39 -45.38
C MET A 1 12.17 -31.43 -45.55
N GLY A 2 12.39 -30.41 -44.75
CA GLY A 2 11.78 -30.02 -43.48
C GLY A 2 12.71 -29.00 -42.80
N LEU A 3 13.22 -28.01 -43.55
CA LEU A 3 14.19 -27.03 -43.05
C LEU A 3 13.87 -25.57 -43.41
N PHE A 4 13.08 -25.31 -44.47
CA PHE A 4 12.69 -23.94 -44.83
C PHE A 4 11.41 -23.43 -44.14
N GLN A 5 10.64 -24.30 -43.48
CA GLN A 5 9.39 -23.94 -42.80
C GLN A 5 9.59 -23.59 -41.31
N LEU A 6 10.76 -23.92 -40.74
CA LEU A 6 11.10 -23.63 -39.34
C LEU A 6 11.68 -22.23 -39.12
N MET A 7 12.28 -21.63 -40.16
CA MET A 7 12.89 -20.30 -40.06
C MET A 7 11.89 -19.15 -40.15
N PHE A 8 10.69 -19.37 -40.70
CA PHE A 8 9.68 -18.32 -40.79
C PHE A 8 8.83 -18.18 -39.51
N HIS A 9 8.74 -19.23 -38.69
CA HIS A 9 8.04 -19.17 -37.39
C HIS A 9 8.90 -18.65 -36.24
N GLN A 10 10.24 -18.68 -36.37
CA GLN A 10 11.12 -18.10 -35.35
C GLN A 10 11.34 -16.59 -35.52
N LEU A 11 11.14 -16.02 -36.71
CA LEU A 11 11.24 -14.57 -36.90
C LEU A 11 9.96 -13.79 -36.53
N VAL A 12 8.78 -14.42 -36.57
CA VAL A 12 7.52 -13.76 -36.20
C VAL A 12 7.30 -13.72 -34.68
N ALA A 13 7.89 -14.66 -33.93
CA ALA A 13 7.80 -14.69 -32.47
C ALA A 13 8.70 -13.67 -31.75
N VAL A 14 9.74 -13.15 -32.43
CA VAL A 14 10.71 -12.22 -31.82
C VAL A 14 10.29 -10.75 -31.99
N ILE A 15 9.28 -10.45 -32.81
CA ILE A 15 8.85 -9.07 -33.12
C ILE A 15 7.68 -8.59 -32.24
N PHE A 16 7.10 -9.44 -31.38
CA PHE A 16 5.98 -9.04 -30.49
C PHE A 16 6.37 -8.60 -29.07
N VAL A 17 7.65 -8.60 -28.70
CA VAL A 17 8.07 -8.25 -27.32
C VAL A 17 8.55 -6.79 -27.20
N SER A 18 8.70 -6.07 -28.29
CA SER A 18 9.02 -4.64 -28.27
C SER A 18 7.78 -3.80 -28.53
N LEU A 19 7.25 -3.19 -27.46
CA LEU A 19 6.35 -2.02 -27.37
C LEU A 19 5.14 -2.23 -26.45
N LEU A 20 5.39 -2.53 -25.18
CA LEU A 20 4.50 -2.06 -24.11
C LEU A 20 5.28 -1.05 -23.27
N PRO A 21 5.08 0.27 -23.46
CA PRO A 21 5.36 1.21 -22.40
C PRO A 21 4.19 1.12 -21.42
N CYS A 22 3.97 -0.03 -20.80
CA CYS A 22 3.21 -0.08 -19.56
C CYS A 22 4.19 0.10 -18.42
N GLN A 23 4.88 1.25 -18.42
CA GLN A 23 5.24 1.86 -17.14
C GLN A 23 3.93 2.40 -16.57
N ALA A 24 3.04 1.49 -16.13
CA ALA A 24 2.04 1.85 -15.16
C ALA A 24 2.86 2.24 -13.91
N MET A 25 3.22 3.53 -13.83
CA MET A 25 3.79 4.09 -12.62
C MET A 25 2.76 3.83 -11.53
N ARG A 26 3.06 2.87 -10.66
CA ARG A 26 2.27 2.57 -9.49
C ARG A 26 2.41 3.76 -8.56
N LEU A 27 1.34 4.53 -8.46
CA LEU A 27 1.32 5.71 -7.61
C LEU A 27 1.10 5.26 -6.17
N LYS A 28 2.05 5.59 -5.31
CA LYS A 28 1.92 5.47 -3.86
C LYS A 28 0.69 6.26 -3.39
N ARG A 29 -0.25 5.54 -2.78
CA ARG A 29 -1.51 6.04 -2.21
C ARG A 29 -1.39 6.14 -0.68
N ASP A 30 -0.36 6.84 -0.21
CA ASP A 30 -0.33 7.32 1.18
C ASP A 30 -1.12 8.62 1.17
N PHE A 31 -2.39 8.56 1.56
CA PHE A 31 -3.23 9.74 1.67
C PHE A 31 -3.35 10.10 3.13
N MET A 32 -3.04 11.34 3.45
CA MET A 32 -3.18 11.87 4.79
C MET A 32 -4.07 13.07 4.69
N TYR A 33 -5.20 13.01 5.38
CA TYR A 33 -6.07 14.16 5.57
C TYR A 33 -5.72 14.81 6.90
N VAL A 34 -5.58 16.14 6.89
CA VAL A 34 -5.33 16.92 8.10
C VAL A 34 -6.59 17.70 8.44
N PRO A 35 -7.35 17.32 9.49
CA PRO A 35 -8.57 18.02 9.87
C PRO A 35 -8.26 19.39 10.47
N GLU A 36 -9.08 20.39 10.12
CA GLU A 36 -8.99 21.74 10.70
C GLU A 36 -9.15 21.72 12.23
N VAL A 37 -9.86 20.71 12.75
CA VAL A 37 -10.16 20.51 14.18
C VAL A 37 -8.89 20.42 15.04
N ASN A 38 -7.78 19.90 14.48
CA ASN A 38 -6.54 19.72 15.24
C ASN A 38 -5.56 20.90 15.11
N SER A 39 -5.92 21.96 14.35
CA SER A 39 -5.03 23.11 14.06
C SER A 39 -3.65 22.72 13.49
N THR A 40 -3.56 21.53 12.92
CA THR A 40 -2.31 20.95 12.42
C THR A 40 -1.98 21.54 11.03
N ASP A 41 -0.76 22.06 10.86
CA ASP A 41 -0.30 22.65 9.59
C ASP A 41 -0.10 21.56 8.53
N ALA A 42 -1.06 21.42 7.60
CA ALA A 42 -0.96 20.52 6.45
C ALA A 42 0.33 20.75 5.63
N GLY A 43 0.81 22.00 5.56
CA GLY A 43 2.08 22.34 4.94
C GLY A 43 3.28 21.75 5.68
N CYS A 44 3.21 21.60 7.00
CA CYS A 44 4.24 20.94 7.79
C CYS A 44 4.34 19.45 7.47
N PHE A 45 3.20 18.76 7.45
CA PHE A 45 3.13 17.36 7.08
C PHE A 45 3.64 17.12 5.66
N GLN A 46 3.30 18.00 4.72
CA GLN A 46 3.85 17.96 3.36
C GLN A 46 5.38 18.11 3.35
N ARG A 47 5.97 19.01 4.15
CA ARG A 47 7.43 19.16 4.25
C ARG A 47 8.09 17.90 4.82
N CYS A 48 7.51 17.28 5.84
CA CYS A 48 7.99 16.00 6.38
C CYS A 48 7.91 14.87 5.35
N ASN A 49 6.82 14.80 4.57
CA ASN A 49 6.67 13.84 3.46
C ASN A 49 7.71 14.06 2.36
N VAL A 50 7.99 15.30 1.96
CA VAL A 50 9.03 15.63 0.97
C VAL A 50 10.42 15.23 1.47
N ARG A 51 10.72 15.47 2.76
CA ARG A 51 11.98 15.04 3.37
C ARG A 51 12.10 13.52 3.36
N PHE A 52 11.07 12.80 3.80
CA PHE A 52 11.04 11.35 3.74
C PHE A 52 11.25 10.84 2.32
N GLN A 53 10.58 11.44 1.32
CA GLN A 53 10.76 11.09 -0.08
C GLN A 53 12.22 11.25 -0.51
N HIS A 54 12.84 12.40 -0.22
CA HIS A 54 14.25 12.64 -0.53
C HIS A 54 15.18 11.60 0.13
N ASP A 55 14.99 11.36 1.42
CA ASP A 55 15.84 10.45 2.19
C ASP A 55 15.65 8.98 1.74
N PHE A 56 14.42 8.61 1.36
CA PHE A 56 14.11 7.32 0.75
C PHE A 56 14.81 7.15 -0.60
N GLU A 57 14.65 8.14 -1.49
CA GLU A 57 15.23 8.08 -2.84
C GLU A 57 16.75 8.00 -2.79
N TYR A 58 17.37 8.76 -1.89
CA TYR A 58 18.81 8.70 -1.62
C TYR A 58 19.24 7.34 -1.05
N SER A 59 18.55 6.85 -0.01
CA SER A 59 18.95 5.65 0.73
C SER A 59 18.83 4.37 -0.11
N PHE A 60 17.82 4.29 -0.98
CA PHE A 60 17.56 3.13 -1.82
C PHE A 60 18.00 3.29 -3.27
N ASN A 61 18.49 4.47 -3.66
CA ASN A 61 18.85 4.79 -5.04
C ASN A 61 17.73 4.44 -6.03
N MET A 62 16.49 4.79 -5.66
CA MET A 62 15.27 4.45 -6.38
C MET A 62 14.29 5.61 -6.27
N SER A 63 13.59 5.97 -7.35
CA SER A 63 12.53 6.98 -7.25
C SER A 63 11.37 6.48 -6.41
N ALA A 64 10.84 7.33 -5.54
CA ALA A 64 9.64 7.02 -4.75
C ALA A 64 8.41 6.79 -5.64
N ALA A 65 8.42 7.28 -6.89
CA ALA A 65 7.37 7.02 -7.87
C ALA A 65 7.38 5.59 -8.43
N SER A 66 8.47 4.83 -8.23
CA SER A 66 8.59 3.42 -8.60
C SER A 66 8.31 2.49 -7.41
N PHE A 67 8.22 3.05 -6.20
CA PHE A 67 8.01 2.31 -4.98
C PHE A 67 6.52 2.22 -4.62
N TYR A 68 6.13 1.09 -4.06
CA TYR A 68 4.78 0.87 -3.55
C TYR A 68 4.84 0.17 -2.17
N ASP A 69 4.09 0.68 -1.21
CA ASP A 69 4.07 0.10 0.13
C ASP A 69 3.24 -1.19 0.19
N PHE A 70 2.10 -1.20 -0.51
CA PHE A 70 1.16 -2.33 -0.50
C PHE A 70 1.25 -3.15 -1.82
N PRO A 71 1.22 -4.49 -1.78
CA PRO A 71 1.21 -5.30 -0.57
C PRO A 71 2.55 -5.23 0.14
N PHE A 72 3.68 -5.31 -0.57
CA PHE A 72 5.06 -5.03 -0.16
C PHE A 72 5.96 -5.05 -1.41
N HIS A 73 6.66 -3.96 -1.72
CA HIS A 73 7.60 -3.92 -2.86
C HIS A 73 8.82 -4.84 -2.61
N PRO A 74 9.40 -5.49 -3.64
CA PRO A 74 10.57 -6.39 -3.49
C PRO A 74 11.72 -5.81 -2.65
N LEU A 75 11.98 -4.52 -2.83
CA LEU A 75 12.91 -3.73 -2.02
C LEU A 75 12.74 -3.96 -0.51
N VAL A 76 11.52 -3.99 0.02
CA VAL A 76 11.27 -4.14 1.47
C VAL A 76 11.18 -5.60 1.92
N LEU A 77 11.27 -6.58 1.01
CA LEU A 77 11.27 -8.01 1.35
C LEU A 77 12.66 -8.53 1.73
N GLY A 78 13.71 -7.77 1.42
CA GLY A 78 15.07 -8.01 1.93
C GLY A 78 15.19 -7.59 3.40
N TYR A 79 15.88 -8.39 4.23
CA TYR A 79 15.98 -8.10 5.67
C TYR A 79 16.64 -6.75 5.96
N ASN A 80 17.82 -6.47 5.39
CA ASN A 80 18.54 -5.22 5.65
C ASN A 80 17.79 -4.00 5.10
N THR A 81 17.17 -4.14 3.93
CA THR A 81 16.40 -3.08 3.30
C THR A 81 15.09 -2.83 4.03
N PHE A 82 14.46 -3.85 4.59
CA PHE A 82 13.33 -3.73 5.51
C PHE A 82 13.70 -2.93 6.77
N LEU A 83 14.85 -3.23 7.39
CA LEU A 83 15.31 -2.47 8.56
C LEU A 83 15.55 -0.99 8.23
N LEU A 84 16.13 -0.71 7.07
CA LEU A 84 16.33 0.65 6.60
C LEU A 84 14.99 1.35 6.31
N TYR A 85 14.05 0.67 5.67
CA TYR A 85 12.70 1.18 5.43
C TYR A 85 12.00 1.55 6.74
N CYS A 86 12.07 0.68 7.74
CA CYS A 86 11.48 0.96 9.05
C CYS A 86 12.12 2.16 9.76
N LYS A 87 13.45 2.29 9.65
CA LYS A 87 14.14 3.48 10.18
C LYS A 87 13.66 4.76 9.50
N LEU A 88 13.48 4.76 8.19
CA LEU A 88 12.98 5.94 7.46
C LEU A 88 11.52 6.24 7.81
N ALA A 89 10.69 5.22 7.99
CA ALA A 89 9.30 5.38 8.42
C ALA A 89 9.20 6.00 9.83
N GLU A 90 10.03 5.55 10.77
CA GLU A 90 10.14 6.11 12.10
C GLU A 90 10.60 7.59 12.06
N GLN A 91 11.60 7.91 11.24
CA GLN A 91 12.06 9.29 11.05
C GLN A 91 10.96 10.21 10.48
N ARG A 92 10.10 9.69 9.59
CA ARG A 92 8.93 10.42 9.08
C ARG A 92 7.96 10.73 10.21
N THR A 93 7.62 9.75 11.03
CA THR A 93 6.73 9.95 12.19
C THR A 93 7.31 10.93 13.19
N GLN A 94 8.60 10.81 13.52
CA GLN A 94 9.27 11.74 14.43
C GLN A 94 9.25 13.18 13.89
N CYS A 95 9.30 13.37 12.57
CA CYS A 95 9.14 14.69 11.96
C CYS A 95 7.76 15.29 12.24
N TYR A 96 6.68 14.50 12.17
CA TYR A 96 5.34 14.98 12.50
C TYR A 96 5.22 15.38 13.96
N VAL A 97 5.76 14.57 14.87
CA VAL A 97 5.76 14.86 16.31
C VAL A 97 6.57 16.11 16.62
N ASP A 98 7.83 16.16 16.21
CA ASP A 98 8.75 17.23 16.63
C ASP A 98 8.53 18.54 15.89
N GLN A 99 8.34 18.47 14.57
CA GLN A 99 8.28 19.65 13.71
C GLN A 99 6.85 20.18 13.55
N CYS A 100 5.87 19.27 13.48
CA CYS A 100 4.47 19.65 13.30
C CYS A 100 3.69 19.69 14.62
N LYS A 101 4.34 19.32 15.75
CA LYS A 101 3.76 19.30 17.10
C LYS A 101 2.52 18.43 17.21
N ASP A 102 2.42 17.41 16.36
CA ASP A 102 1.29 16.49 16.36
C ASP A 102 1.61 15.31 17.26
N ASN A 103 1.25 15.44 18.54
CA ASN A 103 1.42 14.36 19.52
C ASN A 103 0.51 13.15 19.24
N SER A 104 -0.46 13.28 18.32
CA SER A 104 -1.27 12.16 17.87
C SER A 104 -0.57 11.37 16.76
N ALA A 105 0.51 11.87 16.15
CA ALA A 105 1.24 11.16 15.09
C ALA A 105 1.91 9.85 15.57
N ASP A 106 2.17 9.71 16.87
CA ASP A 106 2.61 8.45 17.47
C ASP A 106 1.47 7.43 17.62
N THR A 107 0.21 7.86 17.50
CA THR A 107 -1.00 7.06 17.64
C THR A 107 -1.80 6.90 16.34
N VAL A 108 -1.64 7.83 15.39
CA VAL A 108 -2.21 7.81 14.04
C VAL A 108 -1.12 7.23 13.14
N PHE A 109 -1.11 5.91 13.02
CA PHE A 109 0.02 5.23 12.41
C PHE A 109 -0.06 5.30 10.88
N SER A 110 1.09 5.26 10.22
CA SER A 110 1.12 4.98 8.77
C SER A 110 1.13 3.47 8.54
N PRO A 111 0.72 2.98 7.35
CA PRO A 111 0.83 1.56 7.02
C PRO A 111 2.25 0.99 7.19
N SER A 112 3.28 1.82 6.95
CA SER A 112 4.68 1.50 7.23
C SER A 112 4.93 1.18 8.71
N ASN A 113 4.37 1.98 9.62
CA ASN A 113 4.57 1.82 11.07
C ASN A 113 3.86 0.58 11.60
N PHE A 114 2.70 0.22 11.03
CA PHE A 114 2.02 -1.01 11.41
C PHE A 114 2.94 -2.23 11.26
N ILE A 115 3.61 -2.32 10.10
CA ILE A 115 4.55 -3.42 9.84
C ILE A 115 5.82 -3.28 10.67
N CYS A 116 6.37 -2.08 10.78
CA CYS A 116 7.66 -1.86 11.43
C CYS A 116 7.62 -1.96 12.96
N SER A 117 6.49 -1.61 13.59
CA SER A 117 6.36 -1.57 15.05
C SER A 117 5.57 -2.77 15.58
N PHE A 118 4.48 -3.16 14.92
CA PHE A 118 3.57 -4.17 15.47
C PHE A 118 3.68 -5.55 14.82
N LYS A 119 3.99 -5.60 13.52
CA LYS A 119 4.11 -6.86 12.78
C LYS A 119 5.54 -7.21 12.39
N ARG A 120 6.55 -6.55 12.96
CA ARG A 120 7.94 -6.71 12.56
C ARG A 120 8.40 -8.17 12.57
N SER A 121 8.18 -8.87 13.68
CA SER A 121 8.54 -10.29 13.81
C SER A 121 7.81 -11.15 12.78
N HIS A 122 6.49 -10.95 12.66
CA HIS A 122 5.66 -11.68 11.69
C HIS A 122 6.15 -11.46 10.26
N PHE A 123 6.38 -10.21 9.86
CA PHE A 123 6.91 -9.83 8.55
C PHE A 123 8.28 -10.47 8.29
N THR A 124 9.22 -10.35 9.23
CA THR A 124 10.58 -10.90 9.03
C THR A 124 10.60 -12.41 8.86
N GLU A 125 9.63 -13.11 9.45
CA GLU A 125 9.50 -14.55 9.34
C GLU A 125 8.95 -14.99 7.97
N ILE A 126 7.96 -14.28 7.45
CA ILE A 126 7.25 -14.67 6.22
C ILE A 126 7.76 -13.96 4.96
N ARG A 127 8.77 -13.08 5.08
CA ARG A 127 9.34 -12.29 3.98
C ARG A 127 9.79 -13.11 2.77
N GLU A 128 10.31 -14.32 2.99
CA GLU A 128 10.81 -15.17 1.91
C GLU A 128 9.65 -15.70 1.07
N CYS A 129 8.56 -16.15 1.72
CA CYS A 129 7.32 -16.51 1.02
C CYS A 129 6.76 -15.33 0.22
N LEU A 130 6.73 -14.12 0.80
CA LEU A 130 6.29 -12.93 0.06
C LEU A 130 7.21 -12.62 -1.13
N ALA A 131 8.52 -12.79 -0.98
CA ALA A 131 9.49 -12.54 -2.06
C ALA A 131 9.31 -13.51 -3.22
N ASP A 132 9.04 -14.78 -2.92
CA ASP A 132 8.79 -15.80 -3.94
C ASP A 132 7.45 -15.56 -4.66
N ALA A 133 6.43 -15.09 -3.93
CA ALA A 133 5.10 -14.83 -4.49
C ALA A 133 5.01 -13.49 -5.26
N GLU A 134 5.81 -12.49 -4.89
CA GLU A 134 5.68 -11.11 -5.40
C GLU A 134 5.66 -11.00 -6.93
N PRO A 135 6.54 -11.66 -7.71
CA PRO A 135 6.51 -11.49 -9.16
C PRO A 135 5.19 -11.94 -9.78
N ILE A 136 4.58 -12.99 -9.22
CA ILE A 136 3.32 -13.55 -9.72
C ILE A 136 2.15 -12.70 -9.23
N THR A 137 2.14 -12.31 -7.96
CA THR A 137 1.06 -11.47 -7.42
C THR A 137 1.10 -10.06 -8.01
N PHE A 138 2.28 -9.53 -8.33
CA PHE A 138 2.44 -8.30 -9.09
C PHE A 138 1.88 -8.47 -10.51
N LEU A 139 2.34 -9.47 -11.26
CA LEU A 139 1.91 -9.63 -12.64
C LEU A 139 0.41 -9.94 -12.78
N LYS A 140 -0.14 -10.79 -11.89
CA LYS A 140 -1.54 -11.24 -11.95
C LYS A 140 -2.46 -10.32 -11.18
N CYS A 141 -2.22 -10.11 -9.90
CA CYS A 141 -3.18 -9.46 -9.01
C CYS A 141 -3.11 -7.95 -9.08
N ASP A 142 -1.91 -7.38 -9.13
CA ASP A 142 -1.75 -5.92 -9.23
C ASP A 142 -2.39 -5.40 -10.52
N ASN A 143 -1.99 -5.97 -11.66
CA ASN A 143 -2.52 -5.57 -12.96
C ASN A 143 -4.02 -5.79 -13.08
N HIS A 144 -4.52 -6.97 -12.68
CA HIS A 144 -5.95 -7.28 -12.76
C HIS A 144 -6.79 -6.32 -11.94
N CYS A 145 -6.42 -6.11 -10.67
CA CYS A 145 -7.16 -5.23 -9.79
C CYS A 145 -7.01 -3.76 -10.20
N HIS A 146 -5.84 -3.33 -10.69
CA HIS A 146 -5.69 -1.99 -11.23
C HIS A 146 -6.61 -1.76 -12.43
N ASP A 147 -6.65 -2.67 -13.39
CA ASP A 147 -7.51 -2.56 -14.57
C ASP A 147 -9.00 -2.55 -14.20
N GLU A 148 -9.39 -3.39 -13.24
CA GLU A 148 -10.76 -3.44 -12.75
C GLU A 148 -11.19 -2.11 -12.09
N ILE A 149 -10.36 -1.58 -11.19
CA ILE A 149 -10.67 -0.33 -10.48
C ILE A 149 -10.62 0.87 -11.42
N VAL A 150 -9.67 0.91 -12.36
CA VAL A 150 -9.55 2.01 -13.33
C VAL A 150 -10.71 2.01 -14.32
N ARG A 151 -11.13 0.84 -14.82
CA ARG A 151 -12.30 0.74 -15.72
C ARG A 151 -13.58 1.23 -15.05
N ARG A 152 -13.76 0.97 -13.76
CA ARG A 152 -14.94 1.42 -13.00
C ARG A 152 -14.93 2.92 -12.71
N ASN A 153 -13.78 3.59 -12.79
CA ASN A 153 -13.59 4.99 -12.40
C ASN A 153 -13.05 5.88 -13.56
N SER A 154 -13.31 5.50 -14.81
CA SER A 154 -12.85 6.23 -16.00
C SER A 154 -13.29 7.70 -15.97
N GLY A 155 -12.33 8.62 -15.85
CA GLY A 155 -12.56 10.07 -15.75
C GLY A 155 -11.82 10.78 -14.60
N HIS A 156 -11.23 10.04 -13.65
CA HIS A 156 -10.48 10.62 -12.54
C HIS A 156 -9.04 11.01 -12.92
N ASN A 157 -8.70 12.29 -12.71
CA ASN A 157 -7.32 12.79 -12.77
C ASN A 157 -6.54 12.33 -11.54
N ARG A 158 -5.70 11.29 -11.75
CA ARG A 158 -4.89 10.63 -10.72
C ARG A 158 -3.87 11.59 -10.10
N ILE A 159 -3.79 11.64 -8.77
CA ILE A 159 -2.78 12.45 -8.05
C ILE A 159 -1.70 11.56 -7.44
N ARG A 160 -0.48 12.10 -7.33
CA ARG A 160 0.60 11.54 -6.51
C ARG A 160 0.66 12.28 -5.17
N LEU A 161 0.75 11.55 -4.06
CA LEU A 161 1.28 12.04 -2.77
C LEU A 161 0.85 13.48 -2.41
N GLN A 162 -0.43 13.67 -2.12
CA GLN A 162 -0.98 14.96 -1.71
C GLN A 162 -1.55 14.83 -0.29
N VAL A 163 -1.20 15.77 0.58
CA VAL A 163 -1.92 15.98 1.85
C VAL A 163 -3.24 16.65 1.50
N PHE A 164 -4.35 16.02 1.87
CA PHE A 164 -5.69 16.56 1.66
C PHE A 164 -6.09 17.45 2.84
N SER A 165 -6.91 18.44 2.54
CA SER A 165 -7.55 19.31 3.53
C SER A 165 -9.05 19.30 3.32
N SER A 166 -9.80 19.95 4.22
CA SER A 166 -11.27 20.07 4.19
C SER A 166 -11.84 20.44 2.82
N VAL A 167 -11.16 21.31 2.07
CA VAL A 167 -11.60 21.75 0.74
C VAL A 167 -11.54 20.65 -0.33
N ASP A 168 -10.81 19.56 -0.09
CA ASP A 168 -10.63 18.45 -1.02
C ASP A 168 -11.34 17.16 -0.56
N ILE A 169 -12.22 17.22 0.45
CA ILE A 169 -12.80 16.03 1.11
C ILE A 169 -13.45 15.06 0.11
N THR A 170 -14.29 15.55 -0.82
CA THR A 170 -14.93 14.69 -1.84
C THR A 170 -13.92 13.96 -2.72
N ARG A 171 -12.77 14.59 -2.99
CA ARG A 171 -11.70 13.99 -3.79
C ARG A 171 -10.94 12.95 -2.97
N TYR A 172 -10.64 13.26 -1.71
CA TYR A 172 -10.04 12.33 -0.77
C TYR A 172 -10.89 11.06 -0.64
N GLU A 173 -12.20 11.19 -0.44
CA GLU A 173 -13.11 10.04 -0.33
C GLU A 173 -13.16 9.16 -1.57
N SER A 174 -13.12 9.79 -2.75
CA SER A 174 -13.03 9.03 -4.01
C SER A 174 -11.75 8.21 -4.11
N GLU A 175 -10.61 8.80 -3.74
CA GLU A 175 -9.31 8.12 -3.74
C GLU A 175 -9.25 6.99 -2.69
N LEU A 176 -9.83 7.19 -1.51
CA LEU A 176 -9.98 6.15 -0.49
C LEU A 176 -10.86 5.00 -0.99
N GLY A 177 -12.01 5.32 -1.60
CA GLY A 177 -12.91 4.34 -2.18
C GLY A 177 -12.21 3.44 -3.19
N MET A 178 -11.36 4.03 -4.06
CA MET A 178 -10.51 3.30 -5.00
C MET A 178 -9.40 2.49 -4.32
N LEU A 179 -8.81 2.99 -3.24
CA LEU A 179 -7.76 2.31 -2.48
C LEU A 179 -8.30 1.06 -1.78
N CYS A 180 -9.38 1.17 -1.03
CA CYS A 180 -10.00 0.04 -0.32
C CYS A 180 -10.54 -1.01 -1.30
N SER A 181 -11.14 -0.58 -2.42
CA SER A 181 -11.59 -1.52 -3.47
C SER A 181 -10.41 -2.30 -4.08
N PHE A 182 -9.29 -1.62 -4.32
CA PHE A 182 -8.07 -2.27 -4.80
C PHE A 182 -7.51 -3.25 -3.77
N GLN A 183 -7.40 -2.85 -2.50
CA GLN A 183 -6.90 -3.72 -1.42
C GLN A 183 -7.76 -4.99 -1.25
N ALA A 184 -9.09 -4.85 -1.31
CA ALA A 184 -10.01 -5.97 -1.26
C ALA A 184 -9.82 -6.94 -2.43
N CYS A 185 -9.77 -6.41 -3.66
CA CYS A 185 -9.51 -7.22 -4.87
C CYS A 185 -8.15 -7.92 -4.78
N TYR A 186 -7.11 -7.19 -4.41
CA TYR A 186 -5.75 -7.71 -4.34
C TYR A 186 -5.66 -8.87 -3.34
N LEU A 187 -6.25 -8.71 -2.14
CA LEU A 187 -6.29 -9.77 -1.13
C LEU A 187 -6.95 -11.04 -1.67
N GLN A 188 -8.10 -10.91 -2.32
CA GLN A 188 -8.83 -12.05 -2.90
C GLN A 188 -8.01 -12.76 -3.98
N CYS A 189 -7.32 -11.99 -4.84
CA CYS A 189 -6.49 -12.56 -5.89
C CYS A 189 -5.19 -13.21 -5.36
N MET A 190 -4.55 -12.61 -4.36
CA MET A 190 -3.23 -13.08 -3.91
C MET A 190 -3.30 -14.39 -3.11
N VAL A 191 -4.40 -14.68 -2.43
CA VAL A 191 -4.55 -15.88 -1.59
C VAL A 191 -4.20 -17.17 -2.34
N PRO A 192 -4.84 -17.50 -3.48
CA PRO A 192 -4.50 -18.72 -4.22
C PRO A 192 -3.07 -18.72 -4.75
N VAL A 193 -2.50 -17.56 -5.09
CA VAL A 193 -1.10 -17.47 -5.55
C VAL A 193 -0.13 -17.82 -4.42
N VAL A 194 -0.35 -17.25 -3.23
CA VAL A 194 0.49 -17.50 -2.05
C VAL A 194 0.37 -18.94 -1.57
N GLU A 195 -0.83 -19.53 -1.64
CA GLU A 195 -1.06 -20.95 -1.33
C GLU A 195 -0.36 -21.90 -2.30
N GLU A 196 -0.21 -21.52 -3.58
CA GLU A 196 0.50 -22.30 -4.59
C GLU A 196 2.03 -22.17 -4.47
N VAL A 197 2.53 -20.98 -4.14
CA VAL A 197 3.97 -20.68 -4.10
C VAL A 197 4.62 -21.09 -2.78
N CYS A 198 3.95 -20.84 -1.65
CA CYS A 198 4.56 -21.00 -0.34
C CYS A 198 4.20 -22.33 0.33
N ALA A 199 5.04 -22.77 1.26
CA ALA A 199 4.69 -23.89 2.14
C ALA A 199 3.39 -23.57 2.94
N PRO A 200 2.52 -24.56 3.22
CA PRO A 200 1.18 -24.31 3.80
C PRO A 200 1.16 -23.48 5.10
N ALA A 201 2.15 -23.69 5.98
CA ALA A 201 2.24 -22.90 7.22
C ALA A 201 2.64 -21.44 6.95
N MET A 202 3.48 -21.21 5.94
CA MET A 202 3.94 -19.86 5.56
C MET A 202 2.88 -19.13 4.74
N SER A 203 2.14 -19.82 3.88
CA SER A 203 1.07 -19.23 3.08
C SER A 203 -0.03 -18.65 3.97
N HIS A 204 -0.51 -19.41 4.96
CA HIS A 204 -1.51 -18.95 5.92
C HIS A 204 -1.05 -17.69 6.65
N ARG A 205 0.20 -17.67 7.11
CA ARG A 205 0.77 -16.55 7.85
C ARG A 205 1.02 -15.31 6.99
N ALA A 206 1.46 -15.50 5.75
CA ALA A 206 1.59 -14.41 4.78
C ALA A 206 0.23 -13.78 4.45
N VAL A 207 -0.79 -14.61 4.21
CA VAL A 207 -2.17 -14.16 4.01
C VAL A 207 -2.70 -13.42 5.23
N ASP A 208 -2.46 -13.95 6.44
CA ASP A 208 -2.86 -13.28 7.68
C ASP A 208 -2.19 -11.93 7.83
N LEU A 209 -0.89 -11.81 7.55
CA LEU A 209 -0.19 -10.54 7.65
C LEU A 209 -0.81 -9.48 6.72
N VAL A 210 -1.05 -9.83 5.45
CA VAL A 210 -1.62 -8.89 4.48
C VAL A 210 -3.08 -8.55 4.83
N ARG A 211 -3.87 -9.54 5.28
CA ARG A 211 -5.24 -9.29 5.77
C ARG A 211 -5.25 -8.30 6.93
N SER A 212 -4.40 -8.53 7.94
CA SER A 212 -4.32 -7.65 9.10
C SER A 212 -3.83 -6.25 8.73
N PHE A 213 -2.91 -6.14 7.76
CA PHE A 213 -2.48 -4.84 7.24
C PHE A 213 -3.65 -4.06 6.62
N ILE A 214 -4.43 -4.71 5.76
CA ILE A 214 -5.58 -4.10 5.08
C ILE A 214 -6.66 -3.70 6.09
N GLN A 215 -6.98 -4.60 7.01
CA GLN A 215 -8.01 -4.36 8.02
C GLN A 215 -7.61 -3.23 8.98
N TRP A 216 -6.36 -3.24 9.45
CA TRP A 216 -5.85 -2.16 10.29
C TRP A 216 -5.92 -0.81 9.58
N HIS A 217 -5.49 -0.75 8.32
CA HIS A 217 -5.53 0.48 7.53
C HIS A 217 -6.97 0.98 7.32
N ALA A 218 -7.93 0.09 7.05
CA ALA A 218 -9.34 0.46 6.92
C ALA A 218 -9.94 0.94 8.26
N ASN A 219 -9.55 0.33 9.39
CA ASN A 219 -9.97 0.77 10.72
C ASN A 219 -9.42 2.16 11.07
N ASP A 220 -8.14 2.40 10.80
CA ASP A 220 -7.50 3.70 11.04
C ASP A 220 -8.19 4.82 10.25
N ILE A 221 -8.54 4.56 8.97
CA ILE A 221 -9.32 5.49 8.16
C ILE A 221 -10.74 5.69 8.75
N SER A 222 -11.40 4.61 9.20
CA SER A 222 -12.74 4.67 9.80
C SER A 222 -12.76 5.50 11.09
N ASP A 223 -11.81 5.24 12.00
CA ASP A 223 -11.67 5.99 13.25
C ASP A 223 -11.42 7.47 12.97
N TRP A 224 -10.61 7.75 11.95
CA TRP A 224 -10.38 9.11 11.50
C TRP A 224 -11.66 9.81 11.01
N HIS A 225 -12.51 9.14 10.21
CA HIS A 225 -13.80 9.69 9.77
C HIS A 225 -14.75 9.95 10.95
N ALA A 226 -14.73 9.05 11.95
CA ALA A 226 -15.54 9.20 13.16
C ALA A 226 -15.13 10.44 13.95
N ILE A 227 -13.84 10.65 14.14
CA ILE A 227 -13.30 11.81 14.86
C ILE A 227 -13.53 13.11 14.08
N ALA A 228 -13.38 13.07 12.76
CA ALA A 228 -13.55 14.25 11.90
C ALA A 228 -15.03 14.61 11.66
N GLY A 229 -15.97 13.75 12.03
CA GLY A 229 -17.41 13.97 11.84
C GLY A 229 -17.90 13.77 10.40
N HIS A 230 -17.20 12.93 9.63
CA HIS A 230 -17.47 12.64 8.21
C HIS A 230 -17.87 11.18 7.95
N MET A 231 -18.45 10.49 8.94
CA MET A 231 -18.83 9.08 8.79
C MET A 231 -19.89 8.83 7.71
N GLU A 232 -20.74 9.82 7.41
CA GLU A 232 -21.74 9.70 6.36
C GLU A 232 -21.11 9.64 4.96
N GLU A 233 -19.91 10.19 4.81
CA GLU A 233 -19.13 10.17 3.58
C GLU A 233 -18.13 9.00 3.48
N PHE A 234 -18.00 8.17 4.52
CA PHE A 234 -17.04 7.07 4.56
C PHE A 234 -17.32 6.04 3.45
N PRO A 235 -16.35 5.70 2.58
CA PRO A 235 -16.61 4.87 1.41
C PRO A 235 -17.03 3.44 1.79
N GLU A 236 -18.10 2.93 1.17
CA GLU A 236 -18.63 1.57 1.39
C GLU A 236 -17.56 0.48 1.19
N SER A 237 -16.63 0.68 0.26
CA SER A 237 -15.51 -0.25 0.04
C SER A 237 -14.55 -0.31 1.23
N CYS A 238 -14.32 0.81 1.93
CA CYS A 238 -13.54 0.85 3.15
C CYS A 238 -14.34 0.30 4.34
N GLN A 239 -15.63 0.64 4.44
CA GLN A 239 -16.51 0.11 5.48
C GLN A 239 -16.55 -1.42 5.51
N ARG A 240 -16.64 -2.07 4.35
CA ARG A 240 -16.60 -3.55 4.28
C ARG A 240 -15.29 -4.16 4.78
N LEU A 241 -14.18 -3.43 4.68
CA LEU A 241 -12.88 -3.87 5.19
C LEU A 241 -12.75 -3.62 6.70
N SER A 242 -13.32 -2.52 7.22
CA SER A 242 -13.28 -2.22 8.65
C SER A 242 -14.24 -3.08 9.47
N ASP A 243 -15.42 -3.37 8.92
CA ASP A 243 -16.46 -4.19 9.58
C ASP A 243 -16.15 -5.69 9.56
N ALA A 244 -15.10 -6.10 8.84
CA ALA A 244 -14.65 -7.47 8.82
C ALA A 244 -14.32 -7.95 10.24
N ALA A 245 -14.65 -9.21 10.56
CA ALA A 245 -14.39 -9.76 11.89
C ALA A 245 -12.92 -9.61 12.27
N GLN A 246 -12.65 -8.96 13.40
CA GLN A 246 -11.29 -8.73 13.88
C GLN A 246 -10.69 -9.99 14.51
N THR A 247 -9.93 -10.74 13.71
CA THR A 247 -9.31 -11.98 14.16
C THR A 247 -7.88 -11.79 14.66
N ASP A 248 -7.27 -10.64 14.40
CA ASP A 248 -5.88 -10.38 14.79
C ASP A 248 -5.80 -9.78 16.22
N PRO A 249 -5.12 -10.46 17.16
CA PRO A 249 -5.04 -10.01 18.56
C PRO A 249 -4.28 -8.69 18.72
N VAL A 250 -3.35 -8.36 17.83
CA VAL A 250 -2.64 -7.07 17.86
C VAL A 250 -3.62 -5.93 17.59
N LEU A 251 -4.53 -6.12 16.65
CA LEU A 251 -5.51 -5.10 16.30
C LEU A 251 -6.55 -4.90 17.41
N GLN A 252 -6.84 -5.94 18.19
CA GLN A 252 -7.67 -5.83 19.39
C GLN A 252 -7.01 -5.04 20.53
N LEU A 253 -5.67 -4.96 20.55
CA LEU A 253 -4.92 -4.18 21.54
C LEU A 253 -4.79 -2.72 21.13
N ILE A 254 -4.62 -2.45 19.84
CA ILE A 254 -4.53 -1.08 19.30
C ILE A 254 -5.88 -0.36 19.47
N GLY A 255 -7.02 -1.00 19.15
CA GLY A 255 -8.35 -0.39 19.26
C GLY A 255 -8.92 -0.28 20.69
N ARG A 256 -8.10 -0.48 21.74
CA ARG A 256 -8.50 -0.39 23.16
C ARG A 256 -7.80 0.75 23.92
N GLN A 257 -6.98 1.55 23.24
CA GLN A 257 -6.35 2.76 23.80
C GLN A 257 -7.15 3.99 23.40
#